data_AF-A0A843HJ17-F1
#
_entry.id   AF-A0A843HJ17-F1
#
_cell.length_a   1.000
_cell.length_b   1.000
_cell.length_c   1.000
_cell.angle_alpha   90.00
_cell.angle_beta   90.00
_cell.angle_gamma   90.00
#
_symmetry.space_group_name_H-M   'P 1'
#
loop_
_entity.id
_entity.type
_entity.pdbx_description
1 polymer ?
#
loop_
_entity_poly.entity_id
_entity_poly.type
_entity_poly.pdbx_seq_one_letter_code
_entity_poly.pdbx_strand_id
1 'polypeptide(L)'
;ELITNNINLYDLLQMSAKYDMISYELTNKLPVIFNTGFPAYSELSSEYPLNDSAIECYLRILSTTNDTLISRKYGGQVAEEISQKAMEILESTDIQTSQRLDALNEFDEYLNENKYNPGTTADFTAASIFVSLIDKYSQSGL
;
A
#
# COMPACT_ATOMS: atom_id res chain seq x y z
N GLU A 1 16.81 -26.05 11.72
CA GLU A 1 16.26 -26.12 10.34
C GLU A 1 16.86 -25.07 9.41
N LEU A 2 16.61 -23.76 9.58
CA LEU A 2 17.17 -22.73 8.67
C LEU A 2 18.70 -22.73 8.61
N ILE A 3 19.37 -22.69 9.78
CA ILE A 3 20.84 -22.75 9.88
C ILE A 3 21.37 -24.08 9.32
N THR A 4 20.68 -25.18 9.63
CA THR A 4 21.05 -26.54 9.21
C THR A 4 21.00 -26.69 7.69
N ASN A 5 20.04 -26.05 7.03
CA ASN A 5 19.84 -26.10 5.58
C ASN A 5 20.53 -24.94 4.84
N ASN A 6 21.32 -24.12 5.55
CA ASN A 6 22.02 -22.95 5.00
C ASN A 6 21.09 -21.97 4.24
N ILE A 7 19.87 -21.79 4.76
CA ILE A 7 18.86 -20.88 4.17
C ILE A 7 19.14 -19.47 4.69
N ASN A 8 19.46 -18.55 3.78
CA ASN A 8 19.64 -17.13 4.12
C ASN A 8 18.30 -16.37 4.07
N LEU A 9 18.31 -15.08 4.43
CA LEU A 9 17.09 -14.27 4.46
C LEU A 9 16.42 -14.14 3.08
N TYR A 10 17.20 -13.97 2.01
CA TYR A 10 16.65 -13.89 0.65
C TYR A 10 15.97 -15.21 0.27
N ASP A 11 16.59 -16.36 0.55
CA ASP A 11 16.01 -17.67 0.28
C ASP A 11 14.67 -17.83 1.02
N LEU A 12 14.62 -17.43 2.30
CA LEU A 12 13.41 -17.49 3.12
C LEU A 12 12.27 -16.62 2.54
N LEU A 13 12.59 -15.39 2.13
CA LEU A 13 11.63 -14.49 1.49
C LEU A 13 11.18 -15.05 0.14
N GLN A 14 12.08 -15.62 -0.65
CA GLN A 14 11.76 -16.18 -1.97
C GLN A 14 10.79 -17.37 -1.84
N MET A 15 10.98 -18.22 -0.83
CA MET A 15 10.05 -19.31 -0.52
C MET A 15 8.66 -18.79 -0.08
N SER A 16 8.62 -17.62 0.56
CA SER A 16 7.41 -17.01 1.12
C SER A 16 6.65 -16.10 0.14
N ALA A 17 7.31 -15.65 -0.93
CA ALA A 17 6.78 -14.71 -1.92
C ALA A 17 5.45 -15.13 -2.57
N LYS A 18 5.13 -16.43 -2.58
CA LYS A 18 3.86 -16.94 -3.15
C LYS A 18 2.61 -16.61 -2.33
N TYR A 19 2.76 -16.27 -1.05
CA TYR A 19 1.64 -15.99 -0.15
C TYR A 19 1.85 -14.74 0.72
N ASP A 20 3.01 -14.09 0.62
CA ASP A 20 3.41 -12.90 1.37
C ASP A 20 3.85 -11.79 0.42
N MET A 21 3.07 -10.71 0.35
CA MET A 21 3.38 -9.64 -0.60
C MET A 21 4.62 -8.84 -0.19
N ILE A 22 4.95 -8.73 1.11
CA ILE A 22 6.21 -8.11 1.54
C ILE A 22 7.41 -8.92 1.04
N SER A 23 7.36 -10.24 1.20
CA SER A 23 8.39 -11.13 0.67
C SER A 23 8.45 -11.09 -0.86
N TYR A 24 7.30 -10.99 -1.52
CA TYR A 24 7.23 -10.80 -2.97
C TYR A 24 7.92 -9.51 -3.40
N GLU A 25 7.59 -8.37 -2.79
CA GLU A 25 8.23 -7.09 -3.05
C GLU A 25 9.75 -7.20 -2.91
N LEU A 26 10.24 -7.69 -1.77
CA LEU A 26 11.68 -7.76 -1.46
C LEU A 26 12.46 -8.68 -2.41
N THR A 27 11.80 -9.69 -2.99
CA THR A 27 12.44 -10.64 -3.90
C THR A 27 12.26 -10.31 -5.37
N ASN A 28 11.31 -9.42 -5.70
CA ASN A 28 10.97 -9.03 -7.08
C ASN A 28 11.26 -7.55 -7.38
N LYS A 29 12.13 -6.91 -6.58
CA LYS A 29 12.56 -5.50 -6.76
C LYS A 29 11.43 -4.48 -6.54
N LEU A 30 10.59 -4.73 -5.56
CA LEU A 30 9.55 -3.83 -5.06
C LEU A 30 8.55 -3.31 -6.14
N PRO A 31 7.91 -4.19 -6.94
CA PRO A 31 7.08 -3.76 -8.07
C PRO A 31 5.88 -2.89 -7.69
N VAL A 32 5.17 -3.16 -6.58
CA VAL A 32 4.04 -2.31 -6.17
C VAL A 32 4.54 -0.94 -5.73
N ILE A 33 5.62 -0.91 -4.96
CA ILE A 33 6.23 0.34 -4.50
C ILE A 33 6.72 1.15 -5.70
N PHE A 34 7.49 0.59 -6.63
CA PHE A 34 8.07 1.37 -7.74
C PHE A 34 7.10 1.67 -8.87
N ASN A 35 6.08 0.83 -9.13
CA ASN A 35 5.17 1.04 -10.26
C ASN A 35 3.89 1.77 -9.87
N THR A 36 3.47 1.71 -8.60
CA THR A 36 2.21 2.33 -8.15
C THR A 36 2.47 3.39 -7.09
N GLY A 37 3.07 3.01 -5.96
CA GLY A 37 3.13 3.88 -4.79
C GLY A 37 4.08 5.07 -4.94
N PHE A 38 5.33 4.83 -5.32
CA PHE A 38 6.34 5.88 -5.54
C PHE A 38 5.90 6.89 -6.60
N PRO A 39 5.45 6.48 -7.81
CA PRO A 39 4.97 7.43 -8.81
C PRO A 39 3.80 8.27 -8.28
N ALA A 40 2.82 7.63 -7.63
CA ALA A 40 1.67 8.33 -7.07
C ALA A 40 2.09 9.38 -6.03
N TYR A 41 2.85 8.99 -5.00
CA TYR A 41 3.22 9.93 -3.95
C TYR A 41 4.16 11.04 -4.43
N SER A 42 5.13 10.72 -5.30
CA SER A 42 6.09 11.69 -5.83
C SER A 42 5.39 12.81 -6.61
N GLU A 43 4.44 12.46 -7.48
CA GLU A 43 3.61 13.41 -8.22
C GLU A 43 2.74 14.25 -7.26
N LEU A 44 1.96 13.58 -6.41
CA LEU A 44 0.97 14.24 -5.55
C LEU A 44 1.60 15.15 -4.50
N SER A 45 2.75 14.77 -3.92
CA SER A 45 3.41 15.55 -2.86
C SER A 45 3.97 16.89 -3.34
N SER A 46 4.00 17.12 -4.66
CA SER A 46 4.33 18.42 -5.25
C SER A 46 3.11 19.34 -5.41
N GLU A 47 1.90 18.77 -5.42
CA GLU A 47 0.64 19.49 -5.71
C GLU A 47 -0.28 19.61 -4.49
N TYR A 48 -0.23 18.63 -3.60
CA TYR A 48 -1.12 18.49 -2.44
C TYR A 48 -0.33 18.41 -1.12
N PRO A 49 -0.98 18.69 0.03
CA PRO A 49 -0.40 18.43 1.33
C PRO A 49 0.07 16.98 1.48
N LEU A 50 1.12 16.78 2.29
CA LEU A 50 1.75 15.47 2.46
C LEU A 50 0.79 14.39 2.96
N ASN A 51 -0.17 14.76 3.82
CA ASN A 51 -1.18 13.84 4.33
C ASN A 51 -2.16 13.41 3.23
N ASP A 52 -2.67 14.36 2.44
CA ASP A 52 -3.57 14.06 1.32
C ASP A 52 -2.86 13.18 0.29
N SER A 53 -1.58 13.46 0.01
CA SER A 53 -0.74 12.66 -0.87
C SER A 53 -0.53 11.24 -0.35
N ALA A 54 -0.36 11.06 0.96
CA ALA A 54 -0.20 9.75 1.60
C ALA A 54 -1.50 8.94 1.54
N ILE A 55 -2.65 9.58 1.79
CA ILE A 55 -3.97 8.94 1.70
C ILE A 55 -4.24 8.47 0.27
N GLU A 56 -4.00 9.34 -0.71
CA GLU A 56 -4.21 9.03 -2.12
C GLU A 56 -3.26 7.91 -2.60
N CYS A 57 -1.98 7.93 -2.17
CA CYS A 57 -1.05 6.83 -2.40
C CYS A 57 -1.55 5.51 -1.79
N TYR A 58 -2.04 5.54 -0.55
CA TYR A 58 -2.60 4.38 0.13
C TYR A 58 -3.78 3.79 -0.64
N LEU A 59 -4.75 4.62 -1.04
CA LEU A 59 -5.92 4.19 -1.80
C LEU A 59 -5.53 3.61 -3.17
N ARG A 60 -4.56 4.19 -3.87
CA ARG A 60 -4.09 3.67 -5.18
C ARG A 60 -3.41 2.31 -5.06
N ILE A 61 -2.62 2.10 -4.00
CA ILE A 61 -2.04 0.78 -3.72
C ILE A 61 -3.16 -0.21 -3.39
N LEU A 62 -4.05 0.15 -2.45
CA LEU A 62 -5.11 -0.75 -1.97
C LEU A 62 -6.07 -1.16 -3.09
N SER A 63 -6.42 -0.23 -3.97
CA SER A 63 -7.35 -0.47 -5.09
C SER A 63 -6.77 -1.36 -6.19
N THR A 64 -5.44 -1.41 -6.35
CA THR A 64 -4.78 -2.17 -7.41
C THR A 64 -4.15 -3.47 -6.92
N THR A 65 -3.93 -3.60 -5.61
CA THR A 65 -3.27 -4.76 -4.99
C THR A 65 -4.02 -5.19 -3.74
N ASN A 66 -4.62 -6.38 -3.76
CA ASN A 66 -5.30 -6.95 -2.60
C ASN A 66 -4.35 -7.09 -1.40
N ASP A 67 -4.78 -6.60 -0.24
CA ASP A 67 -3.97 -6.65 0.98
C ASP A 67 -3.78 -8.09 1.48
N THR A 68 -2.53 -8.50 1.70
CA THR A 68 -2.25 -9.88 2.14
C THR A 68 -2.58 -10.15 3.59
N LEU A 69 -2.54 -9.15 4.47
CA LEU A 69 -2.94 -9.31 5.86
C LEU A 69 -4.45 -9.56 5.94
N ILE A 70 -5.24 -8.82 5.14
CA ILE A 70 -6.67 -9.08 4.97
C ILE A 70 -6.89 -10.46 4.35
N SER A 71 -6.27 -10.75 3.21
CA SER A 71 -6.47 -11.99 2.46
C SER A 71 -6.22 -13.23 3.33
N ARG A 72 -5.21 -13.20 4.19
CA ARG A 72 -4.88 -14.29 5.13
C ARG A 72 -5.87 -14.43 6.26
N LYS A 73 -6.37 -13.30 6.79
CA LYS A 73 -7.21 -13.29 8.00
C LYS A 73 -8.70 -13.46 7.68
N TYR A 74 -9.14 -12.98 6.52
CA TYR A 74 -10.56 -12.87 6.14
C TYR A 74 -10.88 -13.47 4.76
N GLY A 75 -9.86 -13.89 3.99
CA GLY A 75 -10.03 -14.48 2.67
C GLY A 75 -9.93 -13.48 1.52
N GLY A 76 -9.67 -14.01 0.31
CA GLY A 76 -9.43 -13.19 -0.88
C GLY A 76 -10.64 -12.36 -1.32
N GLN A 77 -11.86 -12.86 -1.13
CA GLN A 77 -13.08 -12.12 -1.48
C GLN A 77 -13.25 -10.84 -0.66
N VAL A 78 -12.94 -10.89 0.64
CA VAL A 78 -12.98 -9.70 1.51
C VAL A 78 -11.87 -8.71 1.12
N ALA A 79 -10.68 -9.20 0.78
CA ALA A 79 -9.61 -8.35 0.30
C ALA A 79 -9.99 -7.62 -1.00
N GLU A 80 -10.62 -8.33 -1.93
CA GLU A 80 -11.11 -7.76 -3.19
C GLU A 80 -12.22 -6.72 -2.96
N GLU A 81 -13.17 -6.98 -2.05
CA GLU A 81 -14.22 -6.01 -1.68
C GLU A 81 -13.61 -4.71 -1.13
N ILE A 82 -12.61 -4.82 -0.24
CA ILE A 82 -11.91 -3.65 0.31
C ILE A 82 -11.18 -2.87 -0.80
N SER A 83 -10.51 -3.57 -1.71
CA SER A 83 -9.85 -2.96 -2.87
C SER A 83 -10.84 -2.24 -3.79
N GLN A 84 -12.03 -2.82 -4.02
CA GLN A 84 -13.09 -2.18 -4.80
C GLN A 84 -13.61 -0.91 -4.13
N LYS A 85 -13.85 -0.92 -2.81
CA LYS A 85 -14.24 0.28 -2.05
C LYS A 85 -13.19 1.39 -2.15
N ALA A 86 -11.90 1.04 -2.08
CA ALA A 86 -10.82 2.02 -2.28
C ALA A 86 -10.84 2.60 -3.71
N MET A 87 -11.12 1.78 -4.73
CA MET A 87 -11.27 2.24 -6.11
C MET A 87 -12.47 3.19 -6.27
N GLU A 88 -13.61 2.85 -5.69
CA GLU A 88 -14.82 3.69 -5.75
C GLU A 88 -14.57 5.08 -5.18
N ILE A 89 -13.85 5.18 -4.07
CA ILE A 89 -13.46 6.48 -3.48
C ILE A 89 -12.62 7.26 -4.50
N LEU A 90 -11.57 6.66 -5.07
CA LEU A 90 -10.70 7.29 -6.08
C LEU A 90 -11.48 7.80 -7.30
N GLU A 91 -12.46 7.05 -7.79
CA GLU A 91 -13.21 7.38 -9.01
C GLU A 91 -14.35 8.38 -8.78
N SER A 92 -14.92 8.41 -7.57
CA SER A 92 -16.15 9.18 -7.29
C SER A 92 -15.93 10.51 -6.55
N THR A 93 -14.73 10.77 -6.05
CA THR A 93 -14.44 11.97 -5.25
C THR A 93 -13.08 12.58 -5.57
N ASP A 94 -13.00 13.92 -5.52
CA ASP A 94 -11.75 14.66 -5.71
C ASP A 94 -11.06 14.95 -4.37
N ILE A 95 -9.73 15.01 -4.38
CA ILE A 95 -8.90 15.37 -3.22
C ILE A 95 -9.35 16.72 -2.63
N GLN A 96 -9.35 16.84 -1.30
CA GLN A 96 -9.74 18.05 -0.55
C GLN A 96 -11.21 18.50 -0.70
N THR A 97 -12.10 17.62 -1.17
CA THR A 97 -13.55 17.88 -1.15
C THR A 97 -14.20 17.34 0.12
N SER A 98 -15.36 17.89 0.50
CA SER A 98 -16.16 17.33 1.59
C SER A 98 -16.63 15.91 1.28
N GLN A 99 -16.97 15.64 0.01
CA GLN A 99 -17.35 14.31 -0.46
C GLN A 99 -16.22 13.29 -0.26
N ARG A 100 -14.96 13.66 -0.55
CA ARG A 100 -13.79 12.81 -0.26
C ARG A 100 -13.66 12.53 1.23
N LEU A 101 -13.81 13.54 2.08
CA LEU A 101 -13.73 13.36 3.52
C LEU A 101 -14.83 12.44 4.05
N ASP A 102 -16.07 12.62 3.59
CA ASP A 102 -17.21 11.78 3.99
C ASP A 102 -16.98 10.33 3.55
N ALA A 103 -16.56 10.09 2.30
CA ALA A 103 -16.26 8.75 1.80
C ALA A 103 -15.10 8.06 2.53
N LEU A 104 -14.05 8.81 2.89
CA LEU A 104 -12.94 8.30 3.69
C LEU A 104 -13.39 7.91 5.11
N ASN A 105 -14.24 8.72 5.74
CA ASN A 105 -14.76 8.43 7.08
C ASN A 105 -15.66 7.19 7.06
N GLU A 106 -16.56 7.06 6.08
CA GLU A 106 -17.42 5.89 5.90
C GLU A 106 -16.58 4.62 5.67
N PHE A 107 -15.51 4.73 4.87
CA PHE A 107 -14.62 3.61 4.62
C PHE A 107 -13.81 3.20 5.85
N ASP A 108 -13.28 4.17 6.60
CA ASP A 108 -12.56 3.90 7.85
C ASP A 108 -13.47 3.28 8.91
N GLU A 109 -14.71 3.77 9.04
CA GLU A 109 -15.72 3.18 9.94
C GLU A 109 -16.03 1.73 9.54
N TYR A 110 -16.27 1.47 8.24
CA TYR A 110 -16.46 0.12 7.73
C TYR A 110 -15.28 -0.82 8.05
N LEU A 111 -14.04 -0.36 7.85
CA LEU A 111 -12.84 -1.14 8.17
C LEU A 111 -12.76 -1.42 9.68
N ASN A 112 -13.00 -0.41 10.51
CA ASN A 112 -12.91 -0.50 11.96
C ASN A 112 -13.98 -1.44 12.56
N GLU A 113 -15.24 -1.29 12.16
CA GLU A 113 -16.35 -2.14 12.63
C GLU A 113 -16.12 -3.63 12.33
N ASN A 114 -15.56 -3.92 11.16
CA ASN A 114 -15.24 -5.28 10.73
C ASN A 114 -13.84 -5.76 11.19
N LYS A 115 -13.07 -4.88 11.87
CA LYS A 115 -11.68 -5.12 12.29
C LYS A 115 -10.74 -5.45 11.12
N TYR A 116 -11.08 -4.98 9.93
CA TYR A 116 -10.27 -5.10 8.74
C TYR A 116 -9.12 -4.11 8.84
N ASN A 117 -7.90 -4.63 8.87
CA ASN A 117 -6.68 -3.81 8.87
C ASN A 117 -5.86 -4.12 7.61
N PRO A 118 -5.90 -3.28 6.58
CA PRO A 118 -5.06 -3.41 5.39
C PRO A 118 -3.63 -2.93 5.70
N GLY A 119 -2.95 -3.70 6.57
CA GLY A 119 -1.64 -3.35 7.10
C GLY A 119 -0.50 -3.50 6.09
N THR A 120 -0.59 -4.47 5.17
CA THR A 120 0.42 -4.61 4.10
C THR A 120 0.42 -3.38 3.18
N THR A 121 -0.77 -2.84 2.91
CA THR A 121 -0.93 -1.61 2.13
C THR A 121 -0.32 -0.41 2.85
N ALA A 122 -0.47 -0.31 4.17
CA ALA A 122 0.18 0.73 4.96
C ALA A 122 1.71 0.63 4.90
N ASP A 123 2.26 -0.59 5.01
CA ASP A 123 3.71 -0.84 4.86
C ASP A 123 4.22 -0.39 3.48
N PHE A 124 3.48 -0.69 2.42
CA PHE A 124 3.83 -0.29 1.05
C PHE A 124 3.72 1.22 0.84
N THR A 125 2.74 1.86 1.46
CA THR A 125 2.60 3.32 1.44
C THR A 125 3.80 3.96 2.11
N ALA A 126 4.19 3.50 3.30
CA ALA A 126 5.36 4.01 4.01
C ALA A 126 6.66 3.80 3.20
N ALA A 127 6.84 2.63 2.60
CA ALA A 127 8.00 2.36 1.73
C ALA A 127 8.01 3.25 0.48
N SER A 128 6.85 3.54 -0.11
CA SER A 128 6.71 4.43 -1.27
C SER A 128 7.03 5.88 -0.94
N ILE A 129 6.58 6.36 0.22
CA ILE A 129 6.97 7.68 0.75
C ILE A 129 8.49 7.74 0.95
N PHE A 130 9.08 6.71 1.56
CA PHE A 130 10.52 6.65 1.79
C PHE A 130 11.32 6.70 0.48
N VAL A 131 10.93 5.92 -0.53
CA VAL A 131 11.56 5.96 -1.86
C VAL A 131 11.42 7.35 -2.49
N SER A 132 10.24 7.99 -2.36
CA SER A 132 10.02 9.34 -2.87
C SER A 132 10.92 10.38 -2.20
N LEU A 133 11.11 10.27 -0.88
CA LEU A 133 12.03 11.14 -0.13
C LEU A 133 13.48 10.91 -0.55
N ILE A 134 13.91 9.66 -0.74
CA ILE A 134 15.26 9.37 -1.24
C ILE A 134 15.47 9.96 -2.65
N ASP A 135 14.50 9.79 -3.54
CA ASP A 135 14.59 10.32 -4.90
C ASP A 135 14.72 11.84 -4.89
N LYS A 136 13.84 12.52 -4.14
CA LYS A 136 13.90 13.97 -3.95
C LYS A 136 15.23 14.42 -3.33
N TYR A 137 15.73 13.68 -2.34
CA TYR A 137 17.03 13.91 -1.72
C TYR A 137 18.18 13.73 -2.72
N SER A 138 18.12 12.72 -3.59
CA SER A 138 19.15 12.48 -4.60
C SER A 138 19.24 13.61 -5.63
N GLN A 139 18.11 14.28 -5.90
CA GLN A 139 18.01 15.36 -6.88
C GLN A 139 18.32 16.74 -6.27
N SER A 140 17.89 16.98 -5.03
CA SER A 140 17.93 18.31 -4.39
C SER A 140 18.71 18.38 -3.08
N GLY A 141 19.11 17.24 -2.53
CA GLY A 141 19.72 17.11 -1.20
C GLY A 141 18.73 17.21 -0.04
N LEU A 142 17.42 17.09 -0.28
CA LEU A 142 16.31 17.20 0.70
C LEU A 142 15.14 16.22 0.44
#